data_AF-A0A957HUJ3-F1
#
_entry.id   AF-A0A957HUJ3-F1
#
_cell.length_a   1.000
_cell.length_b   1.000
_cell.length_c   1.000
_cell.angle_alpha   90.00
_cell.angle_beta   90.00
_cell.angle_gamma   90.00
#
_symmetry.space_group_name_H-M   'P 1'
#
loop_
_entity.id
_entity.type
_entity.pdbx_description
1 polymer ?
#
loop_
_entity_poly.entity_id
_entity_poly.type
_entity_poly.pdbx_seq_one_letter_code
_entity_poly.pdbx_strand_id
1 'polypeptide(L)'
;DFPQAVDDTAVVLRRPSNDLLILAARPSGTMNVLDNDIDAEDTTRSVIGVGDPDQGGDVSIDTDGTLLDYAPVPGFTGLEAFTYTMTDSVWESMAVISMTVTEGLDGGVGGDAFTVPEMGDAQTFTVTVEIPNDVANGENVALVFDNTTAPGNFSALNENSAAPGGMVAAGLSFTLVAYENGRLVDESYQFEQPVTLTLRYVNAEVADTSPSENSLALYFAQKGGWANSGIQVLERDNANHQVTFAVSHAGSFALFRQGFIFIPLVMNNFAQAPDLVVKSLTVLSAGDQGVSGDIQVVIANEGNGPVTEEFWVDLYIDPKTAPTAVNQTWQMLGDQGFVWGVTTSALPLQPGERLTLTLSSPYARPALSNIKWPLSPGISIDVQVDSAKVGSPDGAVRELHEIYGEPYNNIRRFFNSS
;
A
#
# COMPACT_ATOMS: atom_id res chain seq x y z
N ASP A 1 -2.02 3.74 -43.26
CA ASP A 1 -1.11 3.62 -42.12
C ASP A 1 -0.54 2.21 -42.22
N PHE A 2 0.38 1.82 -41.35
CA PHE A 2 0.79 0.41 -41.30
C PHE A 2 -0.15 -0.37 -40.38
N PRO A 3 -0.61 -1.58 -40.76
CA PRO A 3 -1.33 -2.44 -39.84
C PRO A 3 -0.44 -2.79 -38.65
N GLN A 4 -1.05 -2.87 -37.46
CA GLN A 4 -0.37 -3.21 -36.21
C GLN A 4 -0.90 -4.53 -35.72
N ALA A 5 -0.13 -5.59 -35.99
CA ALA A 5 -0.35 -6.89 -35.36
C ALA A 5 0.01 -6.80 -33.88
N VAL A 6 -0.82 -7.36 -33.02
CA VAL A 6 -0.65 -7.37 -31.56
C VAL A 6 -0.45 -8.81 -31.10
N ASP A 7 0.44 -9.01 -30.12
CA ASP A 7 0.71 -10.34 -29.58
C ASP A 7 -0.56 -10.96 -28.96
N ASP A 8 -0.74 -12.25 -29.21
CA ASP A 8 -1.92 -13.01 -28.82
C ASP A 8 -1.59 -14.07 -27.77
N THR A 9 -2.60 -14.42 -26.99
CA THR A 9 -2.51 -15.54 -26.04
C THR A 9 -3.67 -16.51 -26.21
N ALA A 10 -3.39 -17.81 -26.08
CA ALA A 10 -4.40 -18.87 -26.20
C ALA A 10 -4.19 -20.01 -25.21
N VAL A 11 -5.26 -20.76 -24.92
CA VAL A 11 -5.19 -21.99 -24.10
C VAL A 11 -5.83 -23.13 -24.86
N VAL A 12 -5.05 -24.15 -25.20
CA VAL A 12 -5.51 -25.30 -26.01
C VAL A 12 -5.73 -26.51 -25.12
N LEU A 13 -6.90 -27.16 -25.27
CA LEU A 13 -7.25 -28.35 -24.51
C LEU A 13 -7.16 -29.62 -25.37
N ARG A 14 -6.36 -30.59 -24.92
CA ARG A 14 -6.20 -31.90 -25.59
C ARG A 14 -7.17 -32.94 -24.99
N ARG A 15 -8.06 -33.56 -25.78
CA ARG A 15 -8.77 -34.75 -25.27
C ARG A 15 -7.84 -35.97 -25.20
N PRO A 16 -8.06 -36.93 -24.28
CA PRO A 16 -7.29 -38.18 -24.23
C PRO A 16 -7.45 -39.08 -25.47
N SER A 17 -8.52 -38.91 -26.26
CA SER A 17 -8.92 -39.80 -27.36
C SER A 17 -8.41 -39.42 -28.76
N ASN A 18 -7.39 -38.55 -28.86
CA ASN A 18 -6.86 -37.97 -30.12
C ASN A 18 -7.79 -37.02 -30.89
N ASP A 19 -9.01 -36.75 -30.42
CA ASP A 19 -9.87 -35.71 -30.99
C ASP A 19 -9.60 -34.36 -30.31
N LEU A 20 -9.14 -33.38 -31.09
CA LEU A 20 -8.79 -32.04 -30.64
C LEU A 20 -10.04 -31.21 -30.31
N LEU A 21 -10.01 -30.45 -29.21
CA LEU A 21 -10.90 -29.31 -29.01
C LEU A 21 -10.03 -28.07 -28.89
N ILE A 22 -9.86 -27.36 -30.00
CA ILE A 22 -9.22 -26.04 -30.02
C ILE A 22 -10.18 -25.09 -29.31
N LEU A 23 -9.75 -24.48 -28.22
CA LEU A 23 -10.32 -23.21 -27.80
C LEU A 23 -9.27 -22.15 -27.97
N ALA A 24 -9.63 -21.08 -28.66
CA ALA A 24 -8.83 -19.89 -28.70
C ALA A 24 -9.76 -18.69 -28.70
N ALA A 25 -9.31 -17.68 -27.98
CA ALA A 25 -9.79 -16.31 -27.87
C ALA A 25 -11.27 -16.04 -27.52
N ARG A 26 -12.24 -16.95 -27.72
CA ARG A 26 -13.66 -16.82 -27.34
C ARG A 26 -14.40 -18.17 -27.39
N PRO A 27 -15.66 -18.27 -26.90
CA PRO A 27 -16.46 -19.51 -26.86
C PRO A 27 -16.72 -20.25 -28.19
N SER A 28 -16.25 -19.72 -29.33
CA SER A 28 -16.50 -20.28 -30.66
C SER A 28 -15.60 -21.47 -31.05
N GLY A 29 -14.52 -21.74 -30.32
CA GLY A 29 -13.63 -22.87 -30.62
C GLY A 29 -12.72 -22.67 -31.84
N THR A 30 -12.42 -21.42 -32.21
CA THR A 30 -11.57 -21.04 -33.35
C THR A 30 -10.62 -19.90 -32.95
N MET A 31 -9.37 -19.91 -33.39
CA MET A 31 -8.38 -18.86 -33.05
C MET A 31 -8.49 -17.68 -34.02
N ASN A 32 -9.14 -16.60 -33.60
CA ASN A 32 -9.11 -15.33 -34.34
C ASN A 32 -8.04 -14.41 -33.75
N VAL A 33 -6.93 -14.25 -34.45
CA VAL A 33 -5.80 -13.40 -34.04
C VAL A 33 -5.98 -11.94 -34.45
N LEU A 34 -6.98 -11.62 -35.27
CA LEU A 34 -7.19 -10.27 -35.80
C LEU A 34 -8.03 -9.37 -34.87
N ASP A 35 -8.49 -9.90 -33.74
CA ASP A 35 -9.48 -9.23 -32.87
C ASP A 35 -8.90 -8.03 -32.09
N ASN A 36 -7.64 -8.12 -31.68
CA ASN A 36 -6.89 -7.08 -30.97
C ASN A 36 -5.99 -6.23 -31.90
N ASP A 37 -5.82 -6.66 -33.15
CA ASP A 37 -5.06 -5.93 -34.16
C ASP A 37 -5.69 -4.59 -34.50
N ILE A 38 -4.87 -3.66 -35.01
CA ILE A 38 -5.33 -2.32 -35.37
C ILE A 38 -4.93 -2.00 -36.80
N ASP A 39 -5.89 -1.51 -37.56
CA ASP A 39 -5.68 -0.81 -38.82
C ASP A 39 -6.40 0.54 -38.76
N ALA A 40 -5.64 1.63 -38.88
CA ALA A 40 -6.18 2.98 -38.74
C ALA A 40 -7.13 3.37 -39.90
N GLU A 41 -7.01 2.68 -41.04
CA GLU A 41 -7.87 2.88 -42.20
C GLU A 41 -9.13 2.00 -42.21
N ASP A 42 -9.27 1.11 -41.23
CA ASP A 42 -10.40 0.17 -41.09
C ASP A 42 -10.63 -0.66 -42.38
N THR A 43 -9.54 -1.10 -43.01
CA THR A 43 -9.60 -1.95 -44.20
C THR A 43 -9.74 -3.43 -43.82
N THR A 44 -10.02 -4.28 -44.82
CA THR A 44 -10.14 -5.72 -44.59
C THR A 44 -8.79 -6.30 -44.19
N ARG A 45 -8.73 -6.88 -42.99
CA ARG A 45 -7.56 -7.58 -42.44
C ARG A 45 -7.68 -9.07 -42.70
N SER A 46 -6.58 -9.72 -43.07
CA SER A 46 -6.49 -11.17 -43.15
C SER A 46 -5.12 -11.69 -42.73
N VAL A 47 -5.08 -12.91 -42.21
CA VAL A 47 -3.86 -13.66 -41.94
C VAL A 47 -3.38 -14.30 -43.24
N ILE A 48 -2.12 -14.06 -43.59
CA ILE A 48 -1.50 -14.55 -44.83
C ILE A 48 -0.31 -15.48 -44.57
N GLY A 49 0.16 -15.56 -43.33
CA GLY A 49 1.29 -16.40 -42.96
C GLY A 49 1.23 -16.82 -41.49
N VAL A 50 1.75 -18.01 -41.24
CA VAL A 50 2.02 -18.56 -39.90
C VAL A 50 3.41 -19.17 -39.90
N GLY A 51 4.13 -18.98 -38.80
CA GLY A 51 5.42 -19.62 -38.53
C GLY A 51 5.25 -21.01 -37.93
N ASP A 52 6.33 -21.77 -37.89
CA ASP A 52 6.33 -23.10 -37.28
C ASP A 52 6.17 -22.99 -35.74
N PRO A 53 5.23 -23.74 -35.13
CA PRO A 53 5.12 -23.88 -33.68
C PRO A 53 6.39 -24.47 -33.05
N ASP A 54 6.86 -23.85 -31.97
CA ASP A 54 8.17 -24.15 -31.37
C ASP A 54 8.23 -25.47 -30.59
N GLN A 55 7.08 -26.13 -30.37
CA GLN A 55 6.96 -27.48 -29.80
C GLN A 55 6.47 -28.52 -30.83
N GLY A 56 6.39 -28.14 -32.10
CA GLY A 56 6.09 -29.04 -33.22
C GLY A 56 4.60 -29.28 -33.45
N GLY A 57 3.71 -28.46 -32.88
CA GLY A 57 2.31 -28.43 -33.28
C GLY A 57 2.13 -28.12 -34.77
N ASP A 58 0.95 -28.45 -35.31
CA ASP A 58 0.56 -28.14 -36.68
C ASP A 58 -0.37 -26.92 -36.67
N VAL A 59 -0.16 -25.96 -37.56
CA VAL A 59 -1.00 -24.76 -37.67
C VAL A 59 -1.32 -24.46 -39.13
N SER A 60 -2.57 -24.15 -39.41
CA SER A 60 -3.06 -23.75 -40.73
C SER A 60 -4.01 -22.57 -40.65
N ILE A 61 -4.01 -21.76 -41.71
CA ILE A 61 -4.95 -20.65 -41.87
C ILE A 61 -6.23 -21.20 -42.48
N ASP A 62 -7.39 -20.75 -41.98
CA ASP A 62 -8.69 -21.11 -42.51
C ASP A 62 -8.89 -20.61 -43.96
N THR A 63 -9.98 -21.05 -44.60
CA THR A 63 -10.23 -20.72 -46.01
C THR A 63 -10.46 -19.23 -46.25
N ASP A 64 -10.94 -18.51 -45.24
CA ASP A 64 -11.29 -17.09 -45.34
C ASP A 64 -10.14 -16.16 -44.88
N GLY A 65 -9.04 -16.72 -44.37
CA GLY A 65 -7.88 -15.95 -43.90
C GLY A 65 -8.14 -15.21 -42.59
N THR A 66 -9.11 -15.66 -41.80
CA THR A 66 -9.57 -14.98 -40.59
C THR A 66 -9.33 -15.77 -39.31
N LEU A 67 -9.21 -17.10 -39.43
CA LEU A 67 -9.04 -17.99 -38.29
C LEU A 67 -7.80 -18.86 -38.49
N LEU A 68 -7.24 -19.31 -37.39
CA LEU A 68 -6.20 -20.33 -37.35
C LEU A 68 -6.77 -21.62 -36.78
N ASP A 69 -6.49 -22.71 -37.49
CA ASP A 69 -6.64 -24.08 -37.01
C ASP A 69 -5.28 -24.54 -36.48
N TYR A 70 -5.24 -25.04 -35.24
CA TYR A 70 -4.01 -25.46 -34.59
C TYR A 70 -4.18 -26.82 -33.91
N ALA A 71 -3.19 -27.71 -34.02
CA ALA A 71 -3.17 -29.02 -33.40
C ALA A 71 -1.82 -29.25 -32.66
N PRO A 72 -1.80 -29.42 -31.32
CA PRO A 72 -0.58 -29.75 -30.61
C PRO A 72 -0.06 -31.12 -31.00
N VAL A 73 1.24 -31.35 -30.78
CA VAL A 73 1.82 -32.69 -30.83
C VAL A 73 1.04 -33.62 -29.87
N PRO A 74 0.63 -34.83 -30.30
CA PRO A 74 -0.03 -35.78 -29.41
C PRO A 74 0.80 -36.04 -28.14
N GLY A 75 0.17 -35.85 -26.97
CA GLY A 75 0.84 -36.00 -25.67
C GLY A 75 1.56 -34.76 -25.17
N PHE A 76 1.65 -33.68 -25.95
CA PHE A 76 2.27 -32.43 -25.49
C PHE A 76 1.34 -31.67 -24.54
N THR A 77 1.95 -31.12 -23.49
CA THR A 77 1.37 -30.18 -22.53
C THR A 77 2.47 -29.20 -22.15
N GLY A 78 2.17 -27.91 -22.09
CA GLY A 78 3.15 -26.88 -21.80
C GLY A 78 2.95 -25.64 -22.67
N LEU A 79 3.92 -24.73 -22.63
CA LEU A 79 3.92 -23.53 -23.46
C LEU A 79 4.40 -23.85 -24.87
N GLU A 80 3.71 -23.31 -25.86
CA GLU A 80 4.14 -23.30 -27.26
C GLU A 80 3.95 -21.90 -27.83
N ALA A 81 4.79 -21.51 -28.78
CA ALA A 81 4.71 -20.20 -29.44
C ALA A 81 5.00 -20.31 -30.94
N PHE A 82 4.34 -19.45 -31.71
CA PHE A 82 4.64 -19.19 -33.12
C PHE A 82 4.24 -17.77 -33.51
N THR A 83 4.63 -17.35 -34.71
CA THR A 83 4.27 -16.03 -35.25
C THR A 83 3.14 -16.13 -36.26
N TYR A 84 2.33 -15.09 -36.41
CA TYR A 84 1.46 -14.92 -37.57
C TYR A 84 1.81 -13.62 -38.31
N THR A 85 1.36 -13.54 -39.57
CA THR A 85 1.49 -12.36 -40.42
C THR A 85 0.10 -11.94 -40.90
N MET A 86 -0.31 -10.74 -40.53
CA MET A 86 -1.53 -10.10 -41.04
C MET A 86 -1.22 -9.15 -42.20
N THR A 87 -2.22 -8.86 -43.03
CA THR A 87 -2.16 -7.81 -44.04
C THR A 87 -3.44 -6.98 -44.09
N ASP A 88 -3.31 -5.72 -44.50
CA ASP A 88 -4.39 -4.79 -44.86
C ASP A 88 -4.60 -4.71 -46.40
N SER A 89 -4.07 -5.71 -47.14
CA SER A 89 -3.93 -5.77 -48.62
C SER A 89 -2.82 -4.93 -49.25
N VAL A 90 -2.12 -4.10 -48.48
CA VAL A 90 -1.03 -3.22 -48.96
C VAL A 90 0.28 -3.48 -48.22
N TRP A 91 0.20 -3.64 -46.90
CA TRP A 91 1.29 -3.81 -45.97
C TRP A 91 1.06 -5.04 -45.10
N GLU A 92 2.14 -5.49 -44.49
CA GLU A 92 2.16 -6.68 -43.65
C GLU A 92 2.70 -6.33 -42.27
N SER A 93 2.19 -7.03 -41.25
CA SER A 93 2.61 -6.89 -39.86
C SER A 93 2.66 -8.27 -39.20
N MET A 94 3.57 -8.45 -38.24
CA MET A 94 3.78 -9.73 -37.57
C MET A 94 3.70 -9.58 -36.06
N ALA A 95 3.13 -10.60 -35.42
CA ALA A 95 3.07 -10.72 -33.97
C ALA A 95 3.23 -12.18 -33.54
N VAL A 96 3.41 -12.39 -32.23
CA VAL A 96 3.61 -13.70 -31.61
C VAL A 96 2.30 -14.18 -30.98
N ILE A 97 1.94 -15.44 -31.25
CA ILE A 97 0.94 -16.18 -30.51
C ILE A 97 1.67 -17.02 -29.46
N SER A 98 1.34 -16.79 -28.19
CA SER A 98 1.82 -17.60 -27.06
C SER A 98 0.67 -18.45 -26.53
N MET A 99 0.83 -19.77 -26.52
CA MET A 99 -0.22 -20.68 -26.09
C MET A 99 0.19 -21.59 -24.94
N THR A 100 -0.78 -21.92 -24.10
CA THR A 100 -0.64 -22.97 -23.09
C THR A 100 -1.46 -24.18 -23.53
N VAL A 101 -0.80 -25.27 -23.88
CA VAL A 101 -1.43 -26.56 -24.18
C VAL A 101 -1.59 -27.33 -22.89
N THR A 102 -2.81 -27.77 -22.62
CA THR A 102 -3.12 -28.56 -21.44
C THR A 102 -4.12 -29.68 -21.75
N GLU A 103 -4.21 -30.67 -20.87
CA GLU A 103 -5.16 -31.77 -21.04
C GLU A 103 -6.59 -31.27 -20.78
N GLY A 104 -7.46 -31.48 -21.77
CA GLY A 104 -8.90 -31.31 -21.68
C GLY A 104 -9.55 -32.56 -21.13
N LEU A 105 -10.68 -32.36 -20.46
CA LEU A 105 -11.42 -33.40 -19.76
C LEU A 105 -12.16 -34.31 -20.76
N ASP A 106 -12.07 -35.62 -20.58
CA ASP A 106 -13.01 -36.57 -21.19
C ASP A 106 -14.19 -36.67 -20.23
N GLY A 107 -15.36 -36.15 -20.60
CA GLY A 107 -16.53 -36.08 -19.71
C GLY A 107 -17.19 -37.44 -19.44
N GLY A 108 -16.38 -38.49 -19.26
CA GLY A 108 -16.77 -39.87 -18.97
C GLY A 108 -16.19 -40.45 -17.68
N VAL A 109 -15.34 -39.73 -16.93
CA VAL A 109 -14.94 -40.20 -15.59
C VAL A 109 -14.82 -39.00 -14.64
N GLY A 110 -15.73 -38.90 -13.68
CA GLY A 110 -15.67 -37.86 -12.67
C GLY A 110 -14.42 -37.91 -11.78
N GLY A 111 -14.12 -36.78 -11.15
CA GLY A 111 -13.01 -36.65 -10.20
C GLY A 111 -11.75 -36.02 -10.79
N ASP A 112 -11.83 -35.49 -12.01
CA ASP A 112 -10.73 -34.78 -12.64
C ASP A 112 -10.64 -33.33 -12.13
N ALA A 113 -9.41 -32.87 -12.00
CA ALA A 113 -9.07 -31.50 -11.63
C ALA A 113 -8.05 -30.95 -12.61
N PHE A 114 -8.21 -29.70 -13.02
CA PHE A 114 -7.23 -28.99 -13.84
C PHE A 114 -6.86 -27.64 -13.20
N THR A 115 -5.58 -27.28 -13.27
CA THR A 115 -5.06 -26.02 -12.76
C THR A 115 -4.58 -25.16 -13.92
N VAL A 116 -5.23 -24.00 -14.11
CA VAL A 116 -4.75 -22.95 -14.99
C VAL A 116 -3.64 -22.21 -14.23
N PRO A 117 -2.35 -22.37 -14.61
CA PRO A 117 -1.24 -22.06 -13.70
C PRO A 117 -1.18 -20.59 -13.31
N GLU A 118 -1.41 -19.67 -14.24
CA GLU A 118 -1.18 -18.24 -14.01
C GLU A 118 -2.08 -17.39 -14.91
N MET A 119 -2.83 -16.46 -14.32
CA MET A 119 -3.72 -15.53 -15.01
C MET A 119 -3.45 -14.09 -14.56
N GLY A 120 -3.50 -13.16 -15.51
CA GLY A 120 -3.47 -11.72 -15.28
C GLY A 120 -2.21 -10.96 -15.72
N ASP A 121 -2.24 -9.63 -15.66
CA ASP A 121 -1.19 -8.70 -16.16
C ASP A 121 0.18 -8.88 -15.48
N ALA A 122 0.27 -9.71 -14.42
CA ALA A 122 1.50 -10.09 -13.75
C ALA A 122 1.48 -11.53 -13.18
N GLN A 123 0.71 -12.46 -13.76
CA GLN A 123 0.65 -13.87 -13.32
C GLN A 123 0.26 -14.04 -11.84
N THR A 124 -0.78 -13.32 -11.39
CA THR A 124 -1.06 -13.11 -9.96
C THR A 124 -2.10 -14.06 -9.37
N PHE A 125 -2.83 -14.77 -10.23
CA PHE A 125 -3.84 -15.74 -9.83
C PHE A 125 -3.61 -17.11 -10.46
N THR A 126 -3.91 -18.16 -9.69
CA THR A 126 -4.01 -19.54 -10.19
C THR A 126 -5.42 -20.03 -9.91
N VAL A 127 -6.09 -20.57 -10.93
CA VAL A 127 -7.44 -21.15 -10.77
C VAL A 127 -7.35 -22.65 -10.97
N THR A 128 -7.76 -23.40 -9.95
CA THR A 128 -7.94 -24.85 -10.03
C THR A 128 -9.44 -25.16 -10.08
N VAL A 129 -9.79 -26.08 -10.95
CA VAL A 129 -11.17 -26.41 -11.30
C VAL A 129 -11.32 -27.89 -11.04
N GLU A 130 -12.20 -28.24 -10.12
CA GLU A 130 -12.52 -29.62 -9.80
C GLU A 130 -13.95 -29.91 -10.21
N ILE A 131 -14.12 -30.97 -10.99
CA ILE A 131 -15.41 -31.36 -11.55
C ILE A 131 -15.93 -32.57 -10.77
N PRO A 132 -17.09 -32.46 -10.11
CA PRO A 132 -17.72 -33.60 -9.45
C PRO A 132 -17.99 -34.77 -10.40
N ASN A 133 -18.26 -35.94 -9.81
CA ASN A 133 -18.81 -37.06 -10.57
C ASN A 133 -20.22 -36.70 -11.03
N ASP A 134 -20.51 -36.90 -12.32
CA ASP A 134 -21.83 -36.67 -12.93
C ASP A 134 -22.28 -35.18 -12.91
N VAL A 135 -21.47 -34.29 -13.49
CA VAL A 135 -21.78 -32.85 -13.64
C VAL A 135 -22.89 -32.57 -14.68
N ALA A 136 -23.26 -33.56 -15.50
CA ALA A 136 -24.13 -33.39 -16.66
C ALA A 136 -25.11 -34.56 -16.88
N ASN A 137 -26.21 -34.27 -17.59
CA ASN A 137 -27.29 -35.20 -18.01
C ASN A 137 -26.86 -36.21 -19.12
N GLY A 138 -25.59 -36.61 -19.17
CA GLY A 138 -25.02 -37.45 -20.22
C GLY A 138 -23.50 -37.31 -20.35
N GLU A 139 -22.88 -38.18 -21.15
CA GLU A 139 -21.43 -38.22 -21.36
C GLU A 139 -20.95 -37.00 -22.19
N ASN A 140 -19.85 -36.40 -21.74
CA ASN A 140 -19.02 -35.39 -22.45
C ASN A 140 -19.41 -33.91 -22.30
N VAL A 141 -19.38 -33.40 -21.05
CA VAL A 141 -19.24 -31.95 -20.80
C VAL A 141 -17.77 -31.56 -20.61
N ALA A 142 -17.24 -30.70 -21.47
CA ALA A 142 -15.92 -30.09 -21.31
C ALA A 142 -16.06 -28.65 -20.80
N LEU A 143 -15.27 -28.29 -19.79
CA LEU A 143 -15.20 -26.91 -19.28
C LEU A 143 -13.95 -26.23 -19.80
N VAL A 144 -14.09 -24.99 -20.24
CA VAL A 144 -12.94 -24.21 -20.70
C VAL A 144 -12.89 -22.87 -20.01
N PHE A 145 -11.68 -22.54 -19.56
CA PHE A 145 -11.34 -21.28 -18.93
C PHE A 145 -10.75 -20.37 -19.98
N ASP A 146 -11.49 -19.32 -20.30
CA ASP A 146 -11.02 -18.28 -21.20
C ASP A 146 -10.61 -17.03 -20.40
N ASN A 147 -9.35 -16.63 -20.54
CA ASN A 147 -8.73 -15.50 -19.85
C ASN A 147 -8.52 -14.29 -20.81
N THR A 148 -9.37 -14.12 -21.81
CA THR A 148 -9.24 -13.08 -22.86
C THR A 148 -9.36 -11.63 -22.39
N THR A 149 -9.37 -11.36 -21.09
CA THR A 149 -9.47 -10.01 -20.56
C THR A 149 -8.43 -9.77 -19.48
N ALA A 150 -7.65 -8.68 -19.65
CA ALA A 150 -6.77 -8.18 -18.60
C ALA A 150 -7.54 -8.00 -17.27
N PRO A 151 -6.99 -8.46 -16.13
CA PRO A 151 -7.42 -8.14 -14.78
C PRO A 151 -8.01 -6.74 -14.60
N GLY A 152 -9.28 -6.66 -14.20
CA GLY A 152 -9.94 -5.39 -13.90
C GLY A 152 -10.40 -4.59 -15.12
N ASN A 153 -10.17 -5.07 -16.35
CA ASN A 153 -10.77 -4.52 -17.55
C ASN A 153 -12.15 -5.15 -17.83
N PHE A 154 -13.15 -4.74 -17.07
CA PHE A 154 -14.55 -5.17 -17.25
C PHE A 154 -15.13 -4.82 -18.62
N SER A 155 -14.56 -3.82 -19.30
CA SER A 155 -14.99 -3.38 -20.62
C SER A 155 -14.83 -4.48 -21.67
N ALA A 156 -13.83 -5.35 -21.51
CA ALA A 156 -13.55 -6.47 -22.42
C ALA A 156 -14.53 -7.65 -22.26
N LEU A 157 -15.29 -7.70 -21.15
CA LEU A 157 -16.46 -8.57 -20.98
C LEU A 157 -17.73 -8.00 -21.63
N ASN A 158 -17.63 -6.89 -22.39
CA ASN A 158 -18.76 -6.14 -22.97
C ASN A 158 -19.80 -5.65 -21.93
N GLU A 159 -19.38 -5.52 -20.67
CA GLU A 159 -20.24 -5.19 -19.54
C GLU A 159 -19.91 -3.78 -19.03
N ASN A 160 -20.64 -2.76 -19.50
CA ASN A 160 -20.58 -1.38 -18.97
C ASN A 160 -21.23 -1.25 -17.57
N SER A 161 -21.09 -2.29 -16.75
CA SER A 161 -21.82 -2.53 -15.52
C SER A 161 -21.01 -2.07 -14.32
N ALA A 162 -21.53 -1.13 -13.52
CA ALA A 162 -20.91 -0.74 -12.26
C ALA A 162 -20.73 -1.95 -11.33
N ALA A 163 -19.62 -1.97 -10.58
CA ALA A 163 -19.33 -3.05 -9.63
C ALA A 163 -20.49 -3.23 -8.61
N PRO A 164 -20.80 -4.48 -8.21
CA PRO A 164 -21.91 -4.74 -7.30
C PRO A 164 -21.68 -4.08 -5.93
N GLY A 165 -22.67 -3.33 -5.45
CA GLY A 165 -22.79 -2.94 -4.04
C GLY A 165 -21.57 -2.25 -3.41
N GLY A 166 -20.94 -1.28 -4.08
CA GLY A 166 -19.79 -0.54 -3.53
C GLY A 166 -18.51 -1.38 -3.41
N MET A 167 -18.49 -2.57 -4.02
CA MET A 167 -17.28 -3.34 -4.20
C MET A 167 -16.38 -2.73 -5.27
N VAL A 168 -15.11 -3.16 -5.26
CA VAL A 168 -14.10 -2.82 -6.25
C VAL A 168 -13.58 -4.11 -6.89
N ALA A 169 -13.08 -4.00 -8.11
CA ALA A 169 -12.42 -5.10 -8.81
C ALA A 169 -11.28 -5.68 -7.96
N ALA A 170 -11.15 -7.00 -7.95
CA ALA A 170 -10.02 -7.69 -7.35
C ALA A 170 -9.03 -8.26 -8.39
N GLY A 171 -9.08 -7.79 -9.64
CA GLY A 171 -8.07 -8.12 -10.65
C GLY A 171 -8.20 -9.52 -11.27
N LEU A 172 -9.35 -10.17 -11.17
CA LEU A 172 -9.59 -11.45 -11.81
C LEU A 172 -10.91 -11.43 -12.56
N SER A 173 -10.86 -11.77 -13.85
CA SER A 173 -12.02 -12.10 -14.68
C SER A 173 -11.69 -13.28 -15.57
N PHE A 174 -12.67 -14.14 -15.82
CA PHE A 174 -12.53 -15.30 -16.70
C PHE A 174 -13.90 -15.73 -17.20
N THR A 175 -13.95 -16.45 -18.31
CA THR A 175 -15.18 -17.10 -18.77
C THR A 175 -15.06 -18.60 -18.56
N LEU A 176 -16.05 -19.19 -17.89
CA LEU A 176 -16.23 -20.62 -17.82
C LEU A 176 -17.25 -21.01 -18.88
N VAL A 177 -16.83 -21.72 -19.91
CA VAL A 177 -17.75 -22.25 -20.94
C VAL A 177 -17.90 -23.74 -20.79
N ALA A 178 -19.06 -24.27 -21.17
CA ALA A 178 -19.33 -25.69 -21.19
C ALA A 178 -19.61 -26.15 -22.63
N TYR A 179 -19.16 -27.35 -22.98
CA TYR A 179 -19.44 -27.99 -24.27
C TYR A 179 -20.06 -29.35 -24.04
N GLU A 180 -21.20 -29.64 -24.65
CA GLU A 180 -21.79 -30.98 -24.66
C GLU A 180 -21.54 -31.63 -26.02
N ASN A 181 -20.90 -32.80 -26.03
CA ASN A 181 -20.56 -33.52 -27.28
C ASN A 181 -19.78 -32.66 -28.30
N GLY A 182 -18.88 -31.78 -27.79
CA GLY A 182 -18.07 -30.89 -28.62
C GLY A 182 -18.81 -29.66 -29.17
N ARG A 183 -20.05 -29.40 -28.74
CA ARG A 183 -20.78 -28.16 -29.07
C ARG A 183 -20.96 -27.30 -27.84
N LEU A 184 -20.74 -26.00 -27.98
CA LEU A 184 -20.95 -25.04 -26.91
C LEU A 184 -22.41 -25.14 -26.42
N VAL A 185 -22.60 -25.27 -25.11
CA VAL A 185 -23.92 -25.17 -24.49
C VAL A 185 -24.23 -23.71 -24.17
N ASP A 186 -25.53 -23.37 -24.22
CA ASP A 186 -26.02 -22.03 -23.91
C ASP A 186 -25.74 -21.66 -22.42
N GLU A 187 -25.64 -20.37 -22.13
CA GLU A 187 -25.41 -19.81 -20.79
C GLU A 187 -26.52 -20.17 -19.79
N SER A 188 -27.68 -20.60 -20.29
CA SER A 188 -28.78 -21.12 -19.47
C SER A 188 -28.51 -22.51 -18.87
N TYR A 189 -27.45 -23.20 -19.32
CA TYR A 189 -27.09 -24.52 -18.84
C TYR A 189 -26.71 -24.50 -17.35
N GLN A 190 -27.37 -25.36 -16.57
CA GLN A 190 -27.07 -25.56 -15.15
C GLN A 190 -26.40 -26.93 -14.97
N PHE A 191 -25.32 -26.95 -14.21
CA PHE A 191 -24.67 -28.18 -13.80
C PHE A 191 -25.57 -28.94 -12.84
N GLU A 192 -25.63 -30.27 -12.98
CA GLU A 192 -26.38 -31.12 -12.05
C GLU A 192 -25.75 -31.10 -10.65
N GLN A 193 -24.42 -31.02 -10.63
CA GLN A 193 -23.62 -30.80 -9.45
C GLN A 193 -22.71 -29.58 -9.65
N PRO A 194 -22.58 -28.69 -8.66
CA PRO A 194 -21.72 -27.52 -8.79
C PRO A 194 -20.25 -27.89 -9.01
N VAL A 195 -19.60 -27.20 -9.95
CA VAL A 195 -18.15 -27.27 -10.17
C VAL A 195 -17.45 -26.52 -9.04
N THR A 196 -16.33 -27.04 -8.57
CA THR A 196 -15.54 -26.38 -7.53
C THR A 196 -14.41 -25.58 -8.16
N LEU A 197 -14.34 -24.28 -7.83
CA LEU A 197 -13.29 -23.36 -8.25
C LEU A 197 -12.45 -22.96 -7.06
N THR A 198 -11.20 -23.41 -7.03
CA THR A 198 -10.20 -23.01 -6.05
C THR A 198 -9.32 -21.92 -6.64
N LEU A 199 -9.46 -20.71 -6.10
CA LEU A 199 -8.63 -19.57 -6.46
C LEU A 199 -7.47 -19.44 -5.47
N ARG A 200 -6.25 -19.34 -5.99
CA ARG A 200 -5.07 -18.89 -5.26
C ARG A 200 -4.60 -17.54 -5.79
N TYR A 201 -4.13 -16.68 -4.89
CA TYR A 201 -3.70 -15.32 -5.23
C TYR A 201 -2.46 -14.90 -4.46
N VAL A 202 -1.78 -13.86 -4.95
CA VAL A 202 -0.70 -13.20 -4.22
C VAL A 202 -1.21 -11.99 -3.43
N ASN A 203 -0.65 -11.79 -2.23
CA ASN A 203 -1.11 -10.81 -1.24
C ASN A 203 -1.14 -9.35 -1.77
N ALA A 204 -0.24 -9.00 -2.70
CA ALA A 204 -0.01 -7.61 -3.12
C ALA A 204 -1.18 -6.93 -3.88
N GLU A 205 -2.14 -7.68 -4.41
CA GLU A 205 -3.21 -7.12 -5.27
C GLU A 205 -4.63 -7.28 -4.70
N VAL A 206 -4.84 -8.28 -3.83
CA VAL A 206 -6.12 -8.51 -3.15
C VAL A 206 -6.15 -7.93 -1.74
N ALA A 207 -4.99 -7.88 -1.08
CA ALA A 207 -4.87 -7.48 0.31
C ALA A 207 -4.07 -6.19 0.44
N ASP A 208 -4.77 -5.05 0.31
CA ASP A 208 -4.30 -3.85 0.98
C ASP A 208 -4.26 -4.08 2.52
N THR A 209 -5.17 -4.95 3.03
CA THR A 209 -5.25 -5.43 4.42
C THR A 209 -6.06 -6.75 4.54
N SER A 210 -5.92 -7.49 5.65
CA SER A 210 -6.69 -8.73 5.94
C SER A 210 -8.24 -8.62 5.84
N PRO A 211 -8.88 -7.48 6.16
CA PRO A 211 -10.31 -7.26 5.89
C PRO A 211 -10.71 -7.34 4.40
N SER A 212 -9.85 -6.94 3.46
CA SER A 212 -10.13 -7.05 2.02
C SER A 212 -10.19 -8.50 1.55
N GLU A 213 -9.27 -9.33 2.04
CA GLU A 213 -9.19 -10.76 1.73
C GLU A 213 -10.46 -11.51 2.16
N ASN A 214 -10.97 -11.19 3.35
CA ASN A 214 -12.23 -11.73 3.87
C ASN A 214 -13.47 -11.34 3.06
N SER A 215 -13.36 -10.29 2.23
CA SER A 215 -14.48 -9.76 1.44
C SER A 215 -14.49 -10.25 -0.01
N LEU A 216 -13.51 -11.06 -0.42
CA LEU A 216 -13.42 -11.61 -1.78
C LEU A 216 -14.70 -12.34 -2.18
N ALA A 217 -15.33 -11.94 -3.26
CA ALA A 217 -16.55 -12.55 -3.74
C ALA A 217 -16.53 -12.68 -5.27
N LEU A 218 -16.93 -13.85 -5.74
CA LEU A 218 -17.07 -14.12 -7.17
C LEU A 218 -18.50 -13.77 -7.61
N TYR A 219 -18.59 -13.09 -8.74
CA TYR A 219 -19.85 -12.75 -9.40
C TYR A 219 -19.80 -13.19 -10.85
N PHE A 220 -20.96 -13.48 -11.42
CA PHE A 220 -21.11 -13.71 -12.84
C PHE A 220 -21.87 -12.55 -13.51
N ALA A 221 -21.56 -12.33 -14.78
CA ALA A 221 -22.17 -11.32 -15.61
C ALA A 221 -23.59 -11.73 -16.02
N GLN A 222 -24.52 -10.78 -16.00
CA GLN A 222 -25.89 -10.96 -16.48
C GLN A 222 -26.42 -9.66 -17.07
N LYS A 223 -27.50 -9.73 -17.83
CA LYS A 223 -28.15 -8.53 -18.38
C LYS A 223 -28.51 -7.53 -17.27
N GLY A 224 -27.80 -6.41 -17.23
CA GLY A 224 -28.01 -5.33 -16.26
C GLY A 224 -27.06 -5.34 -15.06
N GLY A 225 -26.03 -6.20 -15.05
CA GLY A 225 -24.90 -6.11 -14.13
C GLY A 225 -24.43 -7.46 -13.60
N TRP A 226 -24.01 -7.46 -12.33
CA TRP A 226 -23.38 -8.62 -11.71
C TRP A 226 -24.34 -9.35 -10.77
N ALA A 227 -24.33 -10.68 -10.80
CA ALA A 227 -25.07 -11.55 -9.87
C ALA A 227 -24.17 -12.59 -9.23
N ASN A 228 -24.65 -13.18 -8.14
CA ASN A 228 -23.97 -14.26 -7.42
C ASN A 228 -24.89 -15.47 -7.16
N SER A 229 -26.06 -15.51 -7.81
CA SER A 229 -26.90 -16.71 -7.81
C SER A 229 -26.15 -17.89 -8.40
N GLY A 230 -26.26 -19.07 -7.79
CA GLY A 230 -25.52 -20.25 -8.25
C GLY A 230 -24.03 -20.25 -7.87
N ILE A 231 -23.56 -19.27 -7.07
CA ILE A 231 -22.21 -19.22 -6.54
C ILE A 231 -22.25 -19.32 -5.01
N GLN A 232 -21.49 -20.25 -4.44
CA GLN A 232 -21.34 -20.40 -2.99
C GLN A 232 -19.86 -20.41 -2.61
N VAL A 233 -19.49 -19.67 -1.56
CA VAL A 233 -18.16 -19.81 -0.94
C VAL A 233 -18.14 -21.08 -0.10
N LEU A 234 -17.24 -22.00 -0.41
CA LEU A 234 -17.05 -23.24 0.35
C LEU A 234 -16.01 -23.06 1.45
N GLU A 235 -14.86 -22.47 1.12
CA GLU A 235 -13.73 -22.33 2.03
C GLU A 235 -12.97 -21.03 1.79
N ARG A 236 -12.40 -20.46 2.86
CA ARG A 236 -11.42 -19.37 2.81
C ARG A 236 -10.23 -19.75 3.67
N ASP A 237 -9.06 -19.82 3.05
CA ASP A 237 -7.78 -20.03 3.71
C ASP A 237 -6.87 -18.84 3.41
N ASN A 238 -7.06 -17.77 4.19
CA ASN A 238 -6.27 -16.55 4.08
C ASN A 238 -4.79 -16.76 4.43
N ALA A 239 -4.46 -17.82 5.18
CA ALA A 239 -3.05 -18.11 5.52
C ALA A 239 -2.28 -18.61 4.29
N ASN A 240 -2.97 -19.27 3.37
CA ASN A 240 -2.43 -19.76 2.10
C ASN A 240 -2.95 -18.98 0.89
N HIS A 241 -3.58 -17.82 1.10
CA HIS A 241 -4.16 -16.96 0.07
C HIS A 241 -5.05 -17.72 -0.92
N GLN A 242 -6.00 -18.48 -0.36
CA GLN A 242 -6.88 -19.34 -1.14
C GLN A 242 -8.35 -19.09 -0.78
N VAL A 243 -9.21 -19.09 -1.80
CA VAL A 243 -10.67 -19.12 -1.64
C VAL A 243 -11.28 -20.13 -2.61
N THR A 244 -12.19 -20.95 -2.10
CA THR A 244 -12.84 -22.01 -2.86
C THR A 244 -14.33 -21.71 -3.01
N PHE A 245 -14.83 -21.79 -4.24
CA PHE A 245 -16.22 -21.55 -4.60
C PHE A 245 -16.84 -22.80 -5.22
N ALA A 246 -18.14 -23.01 -4.99
CA ALA A 246 -18.98 -23.89 -5.79
C ALA A 246 -19.76 -23.01 -6.78
N VAL A 247 -19.78 -23.40 -8.06
CA VAL A 247 -20.46 -22.70 -9.15
C VAL A 247 -21.38 -23.66 -9.88
N SER A 248 -22.64 -23.28 -10.06
CA SER A 248 -23.69 -24.14 -10.63
C SER A 248 -23.93 -23.96 -12.13
N HIS A 249 -23.22 -23.06 -12.81
CA HIS A 249 -23.39 -22.82 -14.24
C HIS A 249 -22.15 -22.23 -14.92
N ALA A 250 -22.14 -22.26 -16.25
CA ALA A 250 -21.17 -21.57 -17.09
C ALA A 250 -21.48 -20.07 -17.18
N GLY A 251 -20.53 -19.26 -17.63
CA GLY A 251 -20.69 -17.81 -17.84
C GLY A 251 -19.40 -17.03 -17.62
N SER A 252 -19.48 -15.70 -17.76
CA SER A 252 -18.38 -14.79 -17.48
C SER A 252 -18.36 -14.41 -16.01
N PHE A 253 -17.24 -14.62 -15.33
CA PHE A 253 -17.06 -14.36 -13.91
C PHE A 253 -16.03 -13.26 -13.67
N ALA A 254 -16.21 -12.53 -12.57
CA ALA A 254 -15.22 -11.61 -12.05
C ALA A 254 -15.18 -11.62 -10.52
N LEU A 255 -13.98 -11.37 -9.99
CA LEU A 255 -13.72 -11.30 -8.56
C LEU A 255 -13.78 -9.85 -8.08
N PHE A 256 -14.47 -9.65 -6.97
CA PHE A 256 -14.66 -8.37 -6.32
C PHE A 256 -14.26 -8.43 -4.84
N ARG A 257 -13.95 -7.26 -4.27
CA ARG A 257 -13.69 -7.09 -2.84
C ARG A 257 -14.34 -5.80 -2.33
N GLN A 258 -14.49 -5.67 -1.02
CA GLN A 258 -14.84 -4.39 -0.40
C GLN A 258 -13.66 -3.42 -0.52
N GLY A 259 -13.93 -2.22 -1.03
CA GLY A 259 -12.98 -1.10 -0.98
C GLY A 259 -12.92 -0.52 0.43
N PHE A 260 -11.72 -0.34 0.97
CA PHE A 260 -11.51 0.35 2.24
C PHE A 260 -10.91 1.73 1.98
N ILE A 261 -11.48 2.75 2.62
CA ILE A 261 -10.87 4.08 2.69
C ILE A 261 -10.03 4.12 3.96
N PHE A 262 -8.71 4.09 3.81
CA PHE A 262 -7.80 4.31 4.92
C PHE A 262 -7.68 5.80 5.17
N ILE A 263 -8.18 6.27 6.31
CA ILE A 263 -7.86 7.60 6.80
C ILE A 263 -6.46 7.49 7.43
N PRO A 264 -5.44 8.22 6.93
CA PRO A 264 -4.12 8.17 7.54
C PRO A 264 -4.23 8.59 9.00
N LEU A 265 -3.84 7.69 9.90
CA LEU A 265 -3.76 7.99 11.32
C LEU A 265 -2.51 8.82 11.56
N VAL A 266 -2.66 10.14 11.57
CA VAL A 266 -1.62 11.04 12.04
C VAL A 266 -1.62 11.00 13.57
N MET A 267 -0.79 10.14 14.15
CA MET A 267 -0.46 10.25 15.57
C MET A 267 0.53 11.41 15.74
N ASN A 268 0.02 12.59 16.07
CA ASN A 268 0.86 13.62 16.65
C ASN A 268 1.27 13.08 18.03
N ASN A 269 2.56 12.82 18.27
CA ASN A 269 3.10 12.39 19.56
C ASN A 269 2.89 13.49 20.61
N PHE A 270 1.64 13.77 21.00
CA PHE A 270 1.28 14.85 21.88
C PHE A 270 1.74 14.50 23.30
N ALA A 271 2.95 14.92 23.65
CA ALA A 271 3.41 14.87 25.02
C ALA A 271 2.77 16.03 25.81
N GLN A 272 2.21 15.71 26.97
CA GLN A 272 1.82 16.72 27.95
C GLN A 272 2.99 16.91 28.91
N ALA A 273 3.75 18.00 28.76
CA ALA A 273 4.89 18.32 29.62
C ALA A 273 5.11 19.84 29.73
N PRO A 274 5.83 20.29 30.76
CA PRO A 274 6.26 21.68 30.88
C PRO A 274 7.28 22.09 29.80
N ASP A 275 7.48 23.40 29.66
CA ASP A 275 8.57 23.99 28.86
C ASP A 275 8.97 25.33 29.51
N LEU A 276 9.92 25.28 30.42
CA LEU A 276 10.52 26.40 31.12
C LEU A 276 11.45 27.18 30.18
N VAL A 277 11.13 28.45 29.96
CA VAL A 277 11.94 29.34 29.14
C VAL A 277 12.25 30.65 29.84
N VAL A 278 13.38 31.27 29.47
CA VAL A 278 13.75 32.61 29.92
C VAL A 278 13.07 33.66 29.03
N LYS A 279 12.05 34.34 29.57
CA LYS A 279 11.29 35.37 28.82
C LYS A 279 12.03 36.69 28.71
N SER A 280 12.64 37.15 29.81
CA SER A 280 13.35 38.42 29.83
C SER A 280 14.32 38.52 30.99
N LEU A 281 15.34 39.35 30.82
CA LEU A 281 16.21 39.85 31.87
C LEU A 281 16.22 41.37 31.81
N THR A 282 16.12 42.00 32.98
CA THR A 282 16.21 43.45 33.15
C THR A 282 17.22 43.76 34.25
N VAL A 283 18.27 44.50 33.93
CA VAL A 283 19.15 45.09 34.96
C VAL A 283 18.42 46.30 35.53
N LEU A 284 17.84 46.15 36.72
CA LEU A 284 17.08 47.22 37.38
C LEU A 284 18.02 48.31 37.92
N SER A 285 19.20 47.90 38.37
CA SER A 285 20.29 48.78 38.77
C SER A 285 21.61 48.09 38.49
N ALA A 286 22.54 48.78 37.81
CA ALA A 286 23.88 48.29 37.54
C ALA A 286 24.79 48.34 38.79
N GLY A 287 24.27 48.79 39.94
CA GLY A 287 25.06 49.01 41.15
C GLY A 287 26.04 50.19 41.01
N ASP A 288 26.76 50.46 42.09
CA ASP A 288 27.79 51.49 42.17
C ASP A 288 28.96 50.99 43.04
N GLN A 289 30.05 51.77 43.13
CA GLN A 289 31.19 51.43 44.00
C GLN A 289 30.73 51.21 45.45
N GLY A 290 30.76 49.96 45.91
CA GLY A 290 30.32 49.55 47.25
C GLY A 290 28.81 49.38 47.42
N VAL A 291 28.00 49.57 46.36
CA VAL A 291 26.54 49.42 46.38
C VAL A 291 26.13 48.31 45.42
N SER A 292 25.44 47.30 45.92
CA SER A 292 24.90 46.25 45.06
C SER A 292 23.78 46.79 44.18
N GLY A 293 23.77 46.36 42.91
CA GLY A 293 22.66 46.57 42.00
C GLY A 293 21.55 45.53 42.18
N ASP A 294 20.64 45.48 41.21
CA ASP A 294 19.56 44.50 41.19
C ASP A 294 19.25 44.06 39.76
N ILE A 295 18.92 42.78 39.61
CA ILE A 295 18.62 42.14 38.33
C ILE A 295 17.30 41.40 38.50
N GLN A 296 16.42 41.58 37.52
CA GLN A 296 15.18 40.85 37.42
C GLN A 296 15.25 39.88 36.25
N VAL A 297 14.88 38.62 36.50
CA VAL A 297 14.70 37.58 35.50
C VAL A 297 13.22 37.16 35.51
N VAL A 298 12.62 37.00 34.34
CA VAL A 298 11.28 36.43 34.20
C VAL A 298 11.40 35.13 33.44
N ILE A 299 10.96 34.06 34.07
CA ILE A 299 10.80 32.74 33.45
C ILE A 299 9.31 32.47 33.19
N ALA A 300 9.02 31.61 32.23
CA ALA A 300 7.65 31.16 31.95
C ALA A 300 7.62 29.67 31.68
N ASN A 301 6.47 29.05 31.94
CA ASN A 301 6.14 27.73 31.41
C ASN A 301 5.36 27.91 30.10
N GLU A 302 5.98 27.64 28.96
CA GLU A 302 5.37 27.65 27.62
C GLU A 302 4.84 26.27 27.20
N GLY A 303 5.00 25.26 28.06
CA GLY A 303 4.51 23.92 27.82
C GLY A 303 3.01 23.79 28.03
N ASN A 304 2.50 22.59 27.75
CA ASN A 304 1.09 22.24 27.93
C ASN A 304 0.84 21.43 29.22
N GLY A 305 1.88 21.16 30.00
CA GLY A 305 1.83 20.55 31.35
C GLY A 305 2.35 21.50 32.44
N PRO A 306 1.93 21.33 33.70
CA PRO A 306 2.37 22.18 34.82
C PRO A 306 3.77 21.77 35.32
N VAL A 307 4.59 22.75 35.72
CA VAL A 307 5.85 22.47 36.44
C VAL A 307 5.53 22.16 37.90
N THR A 308 5.89 20.98 38.39
CA THR A 308 5.59 20.56 39.77
C THR A 308 6.84 20.30 40.61
N GLU A 309 7.98 20.14 39.96
CA GLU A 309 9.27 19.81 40.54
C GLU A 309 10.07 21.08 40.82
N GLU A 310 10.81 21.07 41.93
CA GLU A 310 11.74 22.15 42.25
C GLU A 310 12.91 22.15 41.26
N PHE A 311 13.35 23.34 40.84
CA PHE A 311 14.39 23.51 39.84
C PHE A 311 15.32 24.68 40.15
N TRP A 312 16.45 24.71 39.45
CA TRP A 312 17.49 25.72 39.61
C TRP A 312 17.49 26.69 38.43
N VAL A 313 17.84 27.95 38.71
CA VAL A 313 18.05 28.97 37.67
C VAL A 313 19.43 29.58 37.91
N ASP A 314 20.28 29.51 36.89
CA ASP A 314 21.62 30.07 36.91
C ASP A 314 21.68 31.32 36.02
N LEU A 315 22.23 32.40 36.58
CA LEU A 315 22.66 33.61 35.91
C LEU A 315 24.17 33.57 35.75
N TYR A 316 24.66 33.82 34.54
CA TYR A 316 26.07 33.85 34.19
C TYR A 316 26.42 35.27 33.80
N ILE A 317 27.39 35.89 34.48
CA ILE A 317 27.83 37.26 34.17
C ILE A 317 29.22 37.18 33.55
N ASP A 318 29.30 37.60 32.29
CA ASP A 318 30.49 37.51 31.44
C ASP A 318 31.17 36.13 31.47
N PRO A 319 30.43 35.04 31.18
CA PRO A 319 31.02 33.72 31.21
C PRO A 319 32.09 33.58 30.12
N LYS A 320 33.17 32.84 30.43
CA LYS A 320 34.25 32.51 29.49
C LYS A 320 33.70 31.73 28.28
N THR A 321 32.72 30.88 28.52
CA THR A 321 31.97 30.13 27.50
C THR A 321 30.48 30.15 27.84
N ALA A 322 29.63 30.33 26.84
CA ALA A 322 28.17 30.27 27.04
C ALA A 322 27.75 28.89 27.57
N PRO A 323 26.74 28.80 28.46
CA PRO A 323 26.12 27.53 28.75
C PRO A 323 25.42 26.98 27.50
N THR A 324 25.53 25.67 27.28
CA THR A 324 24.97 24.97 26.12
C THR A 324 24.08 23.79 26.49
N ALA A 325 24.09 23.38 27.77
CA ALA A 325 23.29 22.27 28.29
C ALA A 325 23.14 22.42 29.82
N VAL A 326 22.25 21.63 30.41
CA VAL A 326 22.12 21.53 31.86
C VAL A 326 23.40 21.01 32.52
N ASN A 327 23.52 21.21 33.84
CA ASN A 327 24.67 20.87 34.69
C ASN A 327 25.98 21.59 34.33
N GLN A 328 25.92 22.71 33.61
CA GLN A 328 27.05 23.60 33.38
C GLN A 328 26.92 24.86 34.23
N THR A 329 27.04 24.75 35.56
CA THR A 329 26.74 25.87 36.47
C THR A 329 27.64 27.09 36.24
N TRP A 330 27.21 28.28 36.71
CA TRP A 330 27.97 29.51 36.48
C TRP A 330 29.41 29.45 36.99
N GLN A 331 29.67 28.73 38.08
CA GLN A 331 31.00 28.55 38.65
C GLN A 331 31.94 27.78 37.72
N MET A 332 31.40 26.93 36.84
CA MET A 332 32.18 26.16 35.87
C MET A 332 32.57 27.01 34.66
N LEU A 333 31.70 27.96 34.28
CA LEU A 333 31.81 28.70 33.02
C LEU A 333 32.34 30.13 33.18
N GLY A 334 32.36 30.68 34.39
CA GLY A 334 32.76 32.06 34.63
C GLY A 334 33.23 32.32 36.05
N ASP A 335 33.52 33.59 36.34
CA ASP A 335 33.97 34.03 37.67
C ASP A 335 32.85 34.76 38.45
N GLN A 336 31.71 35.02 37.79
CA GLN A 336 30.57 35.75 38.33
C GLN A 336 29.25 35.13 37.89
N GLY A 337 28.29 35.09 38.79
CA GLY A 337 26.97 34.56 38.53
C GLY A 337 26.07 34.62 39.76
N PHE A 338 24.81 34.26 39.56
CA PHE A 338 23.81 34.25 40.61
C PHE A 338 22.87 33.06 40.45
N VAL A 339 22.45 32.49 41.56
CA VAL A 339 21.62 31.29 41.57
C VAL A 339 20.30 31.55 42.29
N TRP A 340 19.22 31.04 41.71
CA TRP A 340 17.96 30.84 42.40
C TRP A 340 17.63 29.35 42.48
N GLY A 341 17.13 28.91 43.64
CA GLY A 341 16.51 27.60 43.81
C GLY A 341 15.01 27.78 44.01
N VAL A 342 14.22 27.49 42.98
CA VAL A 342 12.76 27.62 43.00
C VAL A 342 12.19 26.41 43.73
N THR A 343 11.49 26.67 44.82
CA THR A 343 10.95 25.64 45.72
C THR A 343 9.44 25.47 45.52
N THR A 344 8.88 24.43 46.13
CA THR A 344 7.44 24.09 46.10
C THR A 344 6.50 25.25 46.43
N SER A 345 6.93 26.27 47.16
CA SER A 345 6.13 27.49 47.42
C SER A 345 5.81 28.33 46.17
N ALA A 346 6.57 28.14 45.07
CA ALA A 346 6.34 28.80 43.78
C ALA A 346 5.53 27.93 42.81
N LEU A 347 5.21 26.69 43.21
CA LEU A 347 4.72 25.64 42.33
C LEU A 347 3.31 25.19 42.76
N PRO A 348 2.49 24.65 41.84
CA PRO A 348 2.80 24.42 40.42
C PRO A 348 2.84 25.71 39.59
N LEU A 349 3.73 25.79 38.60
CA LEU A 349 3.69 26.83 37.58
C LEU A 349 2.88 26.32 36.38
N GLN A 350 1.67 26.82 36.20
CA GLN A 350 0.73 26.36 35.17
C GLN A 350 1.20 26.77 33.75
N PRO A 351 0.70 26.10 32.69
CA PRO A 351 0.88 26.54 31.31
C PRO A 351 0.58 28.03 31.12
N GLY A 352 1.54 28.78 30.58
CA GLY A 352 1.48 30.22 30.33
C GLY A 352 1.80 31.11 31.53
N GLU A 353 1.92 30.56 32.74
CA GLU A 353 2.29 31.35 33.93
C GLU A 353 3.76 31.75 33.91
N ARG A 354 4.05 32.84 34.63
CA ARG A 354 5.37 33.45 34.73
C ARG A 354 5.81 33.57 36.17
N LEU A 355 7.09 33.35 36.42
CA LEU A 355 7.72 33.61 37.71
C LEU A 355 8.79 34.69 37.55
N THR A 356 8.71 35.72 38.38
CA THR A 356 9.68 36.81 38.43
C THR A 356 10.67 36.58 39.58
N LEU A 357 11.95 36.52 39.23
CA LEU A 357 13.07 36.33 40.16
C LEU A 357 13.88 37.62 40.24
N THR A 358 14.18 38.05 41.47
CA THR A 358 15.08 39.17 41.76
C THR A 358 16.17 38.72 42.72
N LEU A 359 17.22 39.52 42.92
CA LEU A 359 18.29 39.16 43.86
C LEU A 359 17.81 39.12 45.33
N SER A 360 16.65 39.73 45.60
CA SER A 360 15.96 39.74 46.90
C SER A 360 14.80 38.75 47.01
N SER A 361 14.48 38.01 45.94
CA SER A 361 13.41 37.02 45.95
C SER A 361 13.70 35.89 46.95
N PRO A 362 12.67 35.23 47.53
CA PRO A 362 12.86 34.14 48.50
C PRO A 362 13.61 32.92 47.92
N TYR A 363 13.70 32.84 46.59
CA TYR A 363 14.39 31.78 45.87
C TYR A 363 15.88 32.06 45.68
N ALA A 364 16.35 33.28 45.96
CA ALA A 364 17.75 33.65 45.84
C ALA A 364 18.64 32.76 46.72
N ARG A 365 19.85 32.45 46.23
CA ARG A 365 20.87 31.70 46.98
C ARG A 365 22.18 32.50 47.05
N PRO A 366 22.22 33.61 47.81
CA PRO A 366 23.41 34.48 47.86
C PRO A 366 24.70 33.77 48.26
N ALA A 367 24.62 32.73 49.11
CA ALA A 367 25.77 31.93 49.52
C ALA A 367 26.40 31.11 48.37
N LEU A 368 25.65 30.88 47.29
CA LEU A 368 26.08 30.17 46.07
C LEU A 368 26.28 31.13 44.89
N SER A 369 26.25 32.44 45.13
CA SER A 369 26.32 33.49 44.12
C SER A 369 27.55 34.37 44.32
N ASN A 370 28.03 34.98 43.24
CA ASN A 370 29.11 35.95 43.28
C ASN A 370 28.93 36.99 42.15
N ILE A 371 28.57 38.22 42.51
CA ILE A 371 28.47 39.33 41.54
C ILE A 371 29.42 40.44 41.98
N LYS A 372 30.18 41.00 41.04
CA LYS A 372 30.96 42.22 41.24
C LYS A 372 30.22 43.40 40.63
N TRP A 373 30.05 44.44 41.45
CA TRP A 373 29.39 45.68 41.05
C TRP A 373 30.42 46.81 40.87
N PRO A 374 30.16 47.79 39.98
CA PRO A 374 29.02 47.88 39.09
C PRO A 374 29.14 46.96 37.86
N LEU A 375 28.00 46.60 37.25
CA LEU A 375 28.00 45.92 35.96
C LEU A 375 28.36 46.91 34.86
N SER A 376 29.32 46.54 34.03
CA SER A 376 29.73 47.39 32.92
C SER A 376 28.68 47.37 31.80
N PRO A 377 28.45 48.50 31.11
CA PRO A 377 27.67 48.50 29.88
C PRO A 377 28.28 47.54 28.85
N GLY A 378 27.44 46.81 28.13
CA GLY A 378 27.82 45.83 27.12
C GLY A 378 28.22 44.45 27.66
N ILE A 379 28.26 44.26 29.00
CA ILE A 379 28.61 42.94 29.57
C ILE A 379 27.58 41.89 29.14
N SER A 380 28.08 40.70 28.79
CA SER A 380 27.22 39.57 28.43
C SER A 380 26.61 38.96 29.68
N ILE A 381 25.32 38.65 29.63
CA ILE A 381 24.61 37.99 30.73
C ILE A 381 23.78 36.86 30.14
N ASP A 382 24.12 35.62 30.49
CA ASP A 382 23.31 34.46 30.14
C ASP A 382 22.43 34.07 31.33
N VAL A 383 21.27 33.50 31.04
CA VAL A 383 20.38 32.89 32.03
C VAL A 383 20.01 31.51 31.51
N GLN A 384 20.02 30.53 32.41
CA GLN A 384 19.48 29.20 32.14
C GLN A 384 18.46 28.86 33.23
N VAL A 385 17.25 28.53 32.80
CA VAL A 385 16.23 27.91 33.68
C VAL A 385 16.37 26.39 33.60
N ASP A 386 16.02 25.72 34.69
CA ASP A 386 16.26 24.31 34.93
C ASP A 386 17.74 23.88 34.75
N SER A 387 18.64 24.71 35.28
CA SER A 387 20.05 24.66 34.92
C SER A 387 20.81 23.43 35.45
N ALA A 388 20.34 22.77 36.52
CA ALA A 388 21.10 21.69 37.14
C ALA A 388 20.25 20.69 37.94
N LYS A 389 20.60 19.41 37.79
CA LYS A 389 20.25 18.33 38.73
C LYS A 389 21.27 17.21 38.63
N VAL A 390 21.96 16.96 39.74
CA VAL A 390 22.98 15.92 39.83
C VAL A 390 22.39 14.57 39.44
N GLY A 391 23.00 13.91 38.44
CA GLY A 391 22.58 12.59 37.96
C GLY A 391 21.42 12.60 36.96
N SER A 392 20.94 13.78 36.53
CA SER A 392 19.93 13.91 35.48
C SER A 392 20.53 14.59 34.24
N PRO A 393 20.36 14.01 33.03
CA PRO A 393 20.74 14.67 31.78
C PRO A 393 19.78 15.79 31.36
N ASP A 394 18.61 15.85 32.00
CA ASP A 394 17.42 16.64 31.60
C ASP A 394 17.04 17.68 32.67
N GLY A 395 18.03 18.21 33.40
CA GLY A 395 17.76 19.10 34.52
C GLY A 395 16.86 18.46 35.59
N ALA A 396 16.10 19.27 36.32
CA ALA A 396 15.16 18.82 37.34
C ALA A 396 13.74 18.55 36.84
N VAL A 397 13.33 19.24 35.78
CA VAL A 397 12.01 19.20 35.17
C VAL A 397 12.18 18.65 33.77
N ARG A 398 11.52 17.54 33.44
CA ARG A 398 11.60 16.99 32.09
C ARG A 398 10.69 17.78 31.13
N GLU A 399 11.28 18.47 30.17
CA GLU A 399 10.64 19.48 29.33
C GLU A 399 10.27 18.95 27.92
N LEU A 400 9.42 19.68 27.20
CA LEU A 400 9.00 19.30 25.84
C LEU A 400 10.19 19.18 24.86
N HIS A 401 11.12 20.14 24.88
CA HIS A 401 12.28 20.10 23.99
C HIS A 401 13.14 18.84 24.23
N GLU A 402 13.23 18.37 25.48
CA GLU A 402 13.96 17.15 25.83
C GLU A 402 13.21 15.88 25.42
N ILE A 403 11.88 15.88 25.50
CA ILE A 403 11.03 14.77 25.03
C ILE A 403 11.12 14.60 23.51
N TYR A 404 11.17 15.72 22.77
CA TYR A 404 11.23 15.71 21.31
C TYR A 404 12.66 15.70 20.75
N GLY A 405 13.69 15.86 21.59
CA GLY A 405 15.09 15.93 21.16
C GLY A 405 15.42 17.21 20.38
N GLU A 406 14.73 18.31 20.70
CA GLU A 406 14.95 19.64 20.13
C GLU A 406 16.10 20.38 20.82
N PRO A 407 16.65 21.45 20.21
CA PRO A 407 17.67 22.28 20.85
C PRO A 407 17.16 22.92 22.15
N TYR A 408 18.04 23.06 23.15
CA TYR A 408 17.75 23.77 24.39
C TYR A 408 17.21 25.19 24.12
N ASN A 409 15.98 25.44 24.58
CA ASN A 409 15.29 26.74 24.51
C ASN A 409 15.24 27.44 25.90
N ASN A 410 15.71 26.77 26.94
CA ASN A 410 15.73 27.24 28.33
C ASN A 410 16.97 28.09 28.68
N ILE A 411 17.85 28.36 27.71
CA ILE A 411 19.02 29.23 27.83
C ILE A 411 18.83 30.49 26.99
N ARG A 412 19.13 31.67 27.55
CA ARG A 412 19.07 32.93 26.81
C ARG A 412 20.16 33.92 27.19
N ARG A 413 20.78 34.51 26.16
CA ARG A 413 21.78 35.58 26.27
C ARG A 413 21.15 36.96 26.19
N PHE A 414 21.66 37.86 27.03
CA PHE A 414 21.35 39.28 27.06
C PHE A 414 22.65 40.09 27.11
N PHE A 415 22.54 41.39 26.82
CA PHE A 415 23.63 42.34 26.98
C PHE A 415 23.14 43.48 27.86
N ASN A 416 23.94 43.87 28.86
CA ASN A 416 23.61 45.02 29.68
C ASN A 416 23.66 46.29 28.82
N SER A 417 22.57 47.03 28.70
CA SER A 417 22.52 48.30 27.95
C SER A 417 22.79 49.53 28.80
N SER A 418 22.85 49.36 30.13
CA SER A 418 22.86 50.45 31.11
C SER A 418 24.22 50.67 31.74
#